data_AF-A0A392N4Z9-F1
#
_entry.id   AF-A0A392N4Z9-F1
#
_cell.length_a   1.000
_cell.length_b   1.000
_cell.length_c   1.000
_cell.angle_alpha   90.00
_cell.angle_beta   90.00
_cell.angle_gamma   90.00
#
_symmetry.space_group_name_H-M   'P 1'
#
loop_
_entity.id
_entity.type
_entity.pdbx_description
1 polymer ?
#
loop_
_entity_poly.entity_id
_entity_poly.type
_entity_poly.pdbx_seq_one_letter_code
_entity_poly.pdbx_strand_id
1 'polypeptide(L)'
;MVLSPSLENHIVPTYELLYRLLQSDKETIDVVIHNPYLLSNCRVPHNITLLVENGVKDSTIGRLLRTHSRALDTKKTYMLKLVKELKDLGFNPSKTTFGIALEAKQSVNKTLWKEKVDAFKKWGWSDEDVIEAFRRNPQ
;
A
#
# COMPACT_ATOMS: atom_id res chain seq x y z
N MET A 1 -3.47 -20.18 -7.40
CA MET A 1 -4.46 -21.19 -7.00
C MET A 1 -5.01 -20.75 -5.65
N VAL A 2 -6.30 -20.49 -5.53
CA VAL A 2 -6.88 -19.90 -4.28
C VAL A 2 -6.97 -20.92 -3.14
N LEU A 3 -6.92 -22.22 -3.47
CA LEU A 3 -7.13 -23.34 -2.53
C LEU A 3 -5.83 -23.97 -1.99
N SER A 4 -4.65 -23.38 -2.26
CA SER A 4 -3.41 -23.83 -1.62
C SER A 4 -3.29 -23.50 -0.12
N PRO A 5 -3.82 -22.36 0.39
CA PRO A 5 -3.77 -22.07 1.82
C PRO A 5 -4.89 -22.76 2.60
N SER A 6 -4.67 -22.96 3.90
CA SER A 6 -5.67 -23.51 4.82
C SER A 6 -6.91 -22.61 4.91
N LEU A 7 -8.10 -23.21 4.77
CA LEU A 7 -9.36 -22.50 4.94
C LEU A 7 -9.46 -21.85 6.32
N GLU A 8 -9.34 -22.66 7.37
CA GLU A 8 -9.49 -22.24 8.76
C GLU A 8 -8.34 -21.35 9.24
N ASN A 9 -7.10 -21.65 8.83
CA ASN A 9 -5.93 -20.95 9.38
C ASN A 9 -5.47 -19.75 8.53
N HIS A 10 -6.03 -19.55 7.34
CA HIS A 10 -5.60 -18.46 6.46
C HIS A 10 -6.76 -17.74 5.77
N ILE A 11 -7.61 -18.46 5.04
CA ILE A 11 -8.65 -17.82 4.21
C ILE A 11 -9.68 -17.11 5.10
N VAL A 12 -10.22 -17.79 6.12
CA VAL A 12 -11.22 -17.21 7.04
C VAL A 12 -10.65 -16.02 7.82
N PRO A 13 -9.49 -16.11 8.51
CA PRO A 13 -8.91 -14.96 9.20
C PRO A 13 -8.60 -13.77 8.27
N THR A 14 -8.18 -14.05 7.03
CA THR A 14 -7.92 -12.98 6.06
C THR A 14 -9.22 -12.31 5.63
N TYR A 15 -10.28 -13.08 5.37
CA TYR A 15 -11.59 -12.51 5.06
C TYR A 15 -12.11 -11.62 6.20
N GLU A 16 -12.03 -12.09 7.45
CA GLU A 16 -12.44 -11.31 8.63
C GLU A 16 -11.66 -10.00 8.76
N LEU A 17 -10.36 -10.02 8.47
CA LEU A 17 -9.52 -8.82 8.44
C LEU A 17 -9.95 -7.83 7.34
N LEU A 18 -10.27 -8.33 6.14
CA LEU A 18 -10.78 -7.49 5.05
C LEU A 18 -12.16 -6.91 5.41
N TYR A 19 -13.05 -7.72 5.98
CA TYR A 19 -14.36 -7.30 6.45
C TYR A 19 -14.26 -6.20 7.51
N ARG A 20 -13.35 -6.34 8.49
CA ARG A 20 -13.10 -5.31 9.50
C ARG A 20 -12.72 -3.96 8.89
N LEU A 21 -11.95 -3.97 7.80
CA LEU A 21 -11.48 -2.78 7.09
C LEU A 21 -12.54 -2.14 6.20
N LEU A 22 -13.38 -2.94 5.57
CA LEU A 22 -14.36 -2.50 4.58
C LEU A 22 -15.75 -2.26 5.18
N GLN A 23 -16.05 -2.91 6.31
CA GLN A 23 -17.32 -2.83 7.05
C GLN A 23 -18.55 -3.16 6.19
N SER A 24 -18.39 -4.01 5.17
CA SER A 24 -19.44 -4.40 4.24
C SER A 24 -19.13 -5.75 3.61
N ASP A 25 -20.04 -6.73 3.75
CA ASP A 25 -19.88 -8.05 3.12
C ASP A 25 -19.87 -7.94 1.60
N LYS A 26 -20.79 -7.16 1.03
CA LYS A 26 -20.87 -6.96 -0.42
C LYS A 26 -19.53 -6.44 -0.96
N GLU A 27 -18.97 -5.41 -0.32
CA GLU A 27 -17.71 -4.83 -0.77
C GLU A 27 -16.52 -5.77 -0.56
N THR A 28 -16.50 -6.52 0.54
CA THR A 28 -15.46 -7.52 0.80
C THR A 28 -15.48 -8.61 -0.26
N ILE A 29 -16.67 -9.14 -0.57
CA ILE A 29 -16.86 -10.16 -1.60
C ILE A 29 -16.46 -9.60 -2.97
N ASP A 30 -16.89 -8.38 -3.33
CA ASP A 30 -16.55 -7.75 -4.60
C ASP A 30 -15.02 -7.62 -4.78
N VAL A 31 -14.30 -7.14 -3.76
CA VAL A 31 -12.83 -6.99 -3.78
C VAL A 31 -12.13 -8.36 -3.90
N VAL A 32 -12.62 -9.37 -3.18
CA VAL A 32 -12.06 -10.72 -3.22
C VAL A 32 -12.29 -11.39 -4.57
N ILE A 33 -13.48 -11.22 -5.17
CA ILE A 33 -13.80 -11.76 -6.49
C ILE A 33 -12.90 -11.14 -7.55
N HIS A 34 -12.69 -9.82 -7.50
CA HIS A 34 -11.81 -9.12 -8.44
C HIS A 34 -10.34 -9.46 -8.24
N ASN A 35 -9.90 -9.70 -7.00
CA ASN A 35 -8.53 -10.08 -6.69
C ASN A 35 -8.45 -11.26 -5.71
N PRO A 36 -8.62 -12.51 -6.18
CA PRO A 36 -8.59 -13.70 -5.32
C PRO A 36 -7.23 -13.96 -4.67
N TYR A 37 -6.16 -13.30 -5.13
CA TYR A 37 -4.85 -13.36 -4.50
C TYR A 37 -4.85 -12.79 -3.08
N LEU A 38 -5.80 -11.90 -2.75
CA LEU A 38 -5.94 -11.36 -1.41
C LEU A 38 -6.14 -12.45 -0.35
N LEU A 39 -6.89 -13.50 -0.67
CA LEU A 39 -7.18 -14.62 0.24
C LEU A 39 -6.16 -15.76 0.17
N SER A 40 -5.30 -15.78 -0.84
CA SER A 40 -4.34 -16.88 -1.03
C SER A 40 -2.90 -16.53 -0.73
N ASN A 41 -2.61 -15.25 -0.51
CA ASN A 41 -1.27 -14.77 -0.29
C ASN A 41 -1.06 -14.39 1.18
N CYS A 42 -0.21 -15.15 1.88
CA CYS A 42 0.15 -14.93 3.28
C CYS A 42 0.75 -13.55 3.58
N ARG A 43 1.25 -12.83 2.55
CA ARG A 43 1.79 -11.48 2.71
C ARG A 43 0.71 -10.43 2.90
N VAL A 44 -0.47 -10.63 2.35
CA VAL A 44 -1.56 -9.65 2.38
C VAL A 44 -2.02 -9.34 3.81
N PRO A 45 -2.46 -10.32 4.62
CA PRO A 45 -2.84 -10.03 6.00
C PRO A 45 -1.67 -9.47 6.81
N HIS A 46 -0.44 -9.93 6.56
CA HIS A 46 0.74 -9.42 7.24
C HIS A 46 1.02 -7.93 6.94
N ASN A 47 0.95 -7.54 5.66
CA ASN A 47 1.17 -6.16 5.24
C ASN A 47 0.04 -5.24 5.71
N ILE A 48 -1.21 -5.73 5.73
CA ILE A 48 -2.33 -4.99 6.32
C ILE A 48 -2.07 -4.72 7.81
N THR A 49 -1.75 -5.74 8.59
CA THR A 49 -1.46 -5.59 10.02
C THR A 49 -0.31 -4.61 10.26
N LEU A 50 0.76 -4.73 9.47
CA LEU A 50 1.90 -3.80 9.52
C LEU A 50 1.47 -2.35 9.26
N LEU A 51 0.62 -2.10 8.26
CA LEU A 51 0.12 -0.75 7.96
C LEU A 51 -0.72 -0.20 9.12
N VAL A 52 -1.60 -1.02 9.70
CA VAL A 52 -2.40 -0.65 10.88
C VAL A 52 -1.50 -0.31 12.07
N GLU A 53 -0.54 -1.17 12.40
CA GLU A 53 0.44 -0.96 13.48
C GLU A 53 1.28 0.31 13.25
N ASN A 54 1.48 0.71 12.00
CA ASN A 54 2.20 1.92 11.64
C ASN A 54 1.33 3.19 11.59
N GLY A 55 0.06 3.10 11.99
CA GLY A 55 -0.87 4.22 12.11
C GLY A 55 -1.62 4.57 10.83
N VAL A 56 -1.60 3.69 9.82
CA VAL A 56 -2.39 3.88 8.60
C VAL A 56 -3.86 3.62 8.91
N LYS A 57 -4.73 4.60 8.60
CA LYS A 57 -6.16 4.47 8.84
C LYS A 57 -6.77 3.32 8.05
N ASP A 58 -7.70 2.61 8.68
CA ASP A 58 -8.49 1.56 8.04
C ASP A 58 -9.15 2.04 6.75
N SER A 59 -9.69 3.27 6.71
CA SER A 59 -10.27 3.85 5.49
C SER A 59 -9.25 3.99 4.34
N THR A 60 -7.98 4.27 4.66
CA THR A 60 -6.91 4.36 3.66
C THR A 60 -6.56 2.97 3.13
N ILE A 61 -6.49 1.96 4.00
CA ILE A 61 -6.25 0.56 3.62
C ILE A 61 -7.43 0.01 2.81
N GLY A 62 -8.66 0.31 3.24
CA GLY A 62 -9.88 -0.01 2.53
C GLY A 62 -9.89 0.56 1.12
N ARG A 63 -9.40 1.80 0.93
CA ARG A 63 -9.21 2.35 -0.42
C ARG A 63 -8.20 1.53 -1.24
N LEU A 64 -7.05 1.18 -0.68
CA LEU A 64 -6.04 0.34 -1.37
C LEU A 64 -6.62 -1.02 -1.79
N LEU A 65 -7.50 -1.60 -0.97
CA LEU A 65 -8.22 -2.82 -1.30
C LEU A 65 -9.17 -2.61 -2.50
N ARG A 66 -9.97 -1.54 -2.47
CA ARG A 66 -10.91 -1.18 -3.55
C ARG A 66 -10.21 -0.84 -4.86
N THR A 67 -9.00 -0.26 -4.81
CA THR A 67 -8.19 0.04 -5.99
C THR A 67 -7.34 -1.15 -6.45
N HIS A 68 -7.49 -2.32 -5.81
CA HIS A 68 -6.74 -3.54 -6.12
C HIS A 68 -5.22 -3.31 -6.08
N SER A 69 -4.79 -2.52 -5.10
CA SER A 69 -3.41 -2.07 -4.98
C SER A 69 -2.44 -3.24 -4.83
N ARG A 70 -1.44 -3.28 -5.70
CA ARG A 70 -0.35 -4.27 -5.62
C ARG A 70 0.57 -4.03 -4.41
N ALA A 71 0.47 -2.89 -3.75
CA ALA A 71 1.27 -2.58 -2.57
C ALA A 71 1.09 -3.61 -1.45
N LEU A 72 -0.13 -4.15 -1.28
CA LEU A 72 -0.45 -5.12 -0.25
C LEU A 72 0.17 -6.51 -0.48
N ASP A 73 0.64 -6.81 -1.70
CA ASP A 73 1.36 -8.04 -2.06
C ASP A 73 2.86 -7.78 -2.25
N THR A 74 3.48 -7.11 -1.29
CA THR A 74 4.93 -6.93 -1.30
C THR A 74 5.60 -7.75 -0.20
N LYS A 75 6.90 -8.02 -0.35
CA LYS A 75 7.68 -8.67 0.71
C LYS A 75 7.64 -7.79 1.96
N LYS A 76 7.45 -8.40 3.14
CA LYS A 76 7.43 -7.71 4.44
C LYS A 76 8.55 -6.68 4.60
N THR A 77 9.79 -7.07 4.30
CA THR A 77 10.97 -6.20 4.43
C THR A 77 10.90 -4.97 3.52
N TYR A 78 10.32 -5.13 2.33
CA TYR A 78 10.12 -4.02 1.41
C TYR A 78 8.97 -3.11 1.86
N MET A 79 7.86 -3.66 2.34
CA MET A 79 6.76 -2.87 2.91
C MET A 79 7.23 -2.02 4.10
N LEU A 80 7.96 -2.62 5.05
CA LEU A 80 8.56 -1.89 6.17
C LEU A 80 9.44 -0.74 5.70
N LYS A 81 10.26 -0.99 4.67
CA LYS A 81 11.13 0.03 4.10
C LYS A 81 10.31 1.17 3.50
N LEU A 82 9.27 0.86 2.71
CA LEU A 82 8.41 1.88 2.10
C LEU A 82 7.71 2.73 3.16
N VAL A 83 7.15 2.11 4.19
CA VAL A 83 6.49 2.83 5.29
C VAL A 83 7.46 3.75 6.01
N LYS A 84 8.69 3.30 6.29
CA LYS A 84 9.73 4.13 6.89
C LYS A 84 10.11 5.30 5.98
N GLU A 85 10.37 5.03 4.70
CA GLU A 85 10.76 6.05 3.72
C GLU A 85 9.69 7.14 3.57
N LEU A 86 8.40 6.78 3.55
CA LEU A 86 7.31 7.75 3.51
C LEU A 86 7.21 8.59 4.79
N LYS A 87 7.44 7.98 5.96
CA LYS A 87 7.49 8.70 7.23
C LYS A 87 8.69 9.66 7.28
N ASP A 88 9.84 9.26 6.74
CA ASP A 88 11.04 10.11 6.65
C ASP A 88 10.84 11.26 5.66
N LEU A 89 10.10 11.04 4.57
CA LEU A 89 9.61 12.10 3.67
C LEU A 89 8.49 12.94 4.30
N GLY A 90 8.11 12.64 5.54
CA GLY A 90 7.15 13.33 6.41
C GLY A 90 5.68 13.18 6.02
N PHE A 91 5.32 12.16 5.25
CA PHE A 91 3.92 11.78 5.10
C PHE A 91 3.34 11.33 6.44
N ASN A 92 2.13 11.80 6.75
CA ASN A 92 1.40 11.37 7.93
C ASN A 92 0.62 10.08 7.61
N PRO A 93 0.90 8.93 8.26
CA PRO A 93 0.21 7.66 8.03
C PRO A 93 -1.32 7.74 8.16
N SER A 94 -1.80 8.64 9.02
CA SER A 94 -3.23 8.81 9.25
C SER A 94 -3.98 9.54 8.10
N LYS A 95 -3.25 10.06 7.11
CA LYS A 95 -3.83 10.78 5.97
C LYS A 95 -3.94 9.86 4.76
N THR A 96 -5.02 10.05 4.00
CA THR A 96 -5.31 9.32 2.77
C THR A 96 -4.19 9.46 1.71
N THR A 97 -3.45 10.57 1.72
CA THR A 97 -2.27 10.80 0.85
C THR A 97 -1.15 9.81 1.10
N PHE A 98 -1.03 9.24 2.32
CA PHE A 98 -0.04 8.20 2.61
C PHE A 98 -0.24 6.96 1.74
N GLY A 99 -1.49 6.50 1.58
CA GLY A 99 -1.82 5.38 0.70
C GLY A 99 -1.49 5.68 -0.77
N ILE A 100 -1.72 6.91 -1.22
CA ILE A 100 -1.39 7.32 -2.61
C ILE A 100 0.13 7.28 -2.82
N ALA A 101 0.88 7.83 -1.87
CA ALA A 101 2.33 7.84 -1.93
C ALA A 101 2.93 6.43 -1.84
N LEU A 102 2.31 5.53 -1.07
CA LEU A 102 2.68 4.12 -1.01
C LEU A 102 2.54 3.43 -2.37
N GLU A 103 1.42 3.65 -3.06
CA GLU A 103 1.20 3.14 -4.41
C GLU A 103 2.21 3.70 -5.41
N ALA A 104 2.45 5.01 -5.37
CA ALA A 104 3.43 5.67 -6.24
C ALA A 104 4.86 5.17 -6.03
N LYS A 105 5.29 4.99 -4.78
CA LYS A 105 6.62 4.43 -4.47
C LYS A 105 6.73 2.95 -4.83
N GLN A 106 5.62 2.22 -4.82
CA GLN A 106 5.60 0.82 -5.20
C GLN A 106 5.65 0.64 -6.72
N SER A 107 5.07 1.57 -7.50
CA SER A 107 5.10 1.54 -8.96
C SER A 107 6.41 2.06 -9.56
N VAL A 108 7.13 2.94 -8.86
CA VAL A 108 8.40 3.53 -9.31
C VAL A 108 9.59 2.82 -8.68
N ASN A 109 10.36 2.08 -9.48
CA ASN A 109 11.59 1.46 -9.01
C ASN A 109 12.68 2.52 -8.70
N LYS A 110 13.75 2.12 -8.00
CA LYS A 110 14.82 3.05 -7.59
C LYS A 110 15.48 3.80 -8.75
N THR A 111 15.70 3.12 -9.89
CA THR A 111 16.34 3.70 -11.07
C THR A 111 15.44 4.78 -11.66
N LEU A 112 14.18 4.45 -11.89
CA LEU A 112 13.20 5.39 -12.44
C LEU A 112 12.95 6.57 -11.50
N TRP A 113 12.96 6.35 -10.18
CA TRP A 113 12.89 7.44 -9.20
C TRP A 113 14.08 8.39 -9.37
N LYS A 114 15.30 7.85 -9.47
CA LYS A 114 16.50 8.67 -9.67
C LYS A 114 16.44 9.44 -10.99
N GLU A 115 16.03 8.80 -12.08
CA GLU A 115 15.87 9.45 -13.38
C GLU A 115 14.85 10.60 -13.34
N LYS A 116 13.72 10.43 -12.64
CA LYS A 116 12.74 11.49 -12.41
C LYS A 116 13.35 12.67 -11.64
N VAL A 117 14.04 12.38 -10.53
CA VAL A 117 14.72 13.41 -9.72
C VAL A 117 15.77 14.15 -10.55
N ASP A 118 16.61 13.43 -11.29
CA ASP A 118 17.66 14.01 -12.13
C ASP A 118 17.06 14.88 -13.26
N ALA A 119 15.90 14.51 -13.80
CA ALA A 119 15.18 15.33 -14.77
C ALA A 119 14.69 16.66 -14.17
N PHE A 120 14.12 16.65 -12.97
CA PHE A 120 13.71 17.88 -12.27
C PHE A 120 14.91 18.77 -11.94
N LYS A 121 16.04 18.18 -11.51
CA LYS A 121 17.29 18.92 -11.26
C LYS A 121 17.81 19.63 -12.50
N LYS A 122 17.69 19.02 -13.69
CA LYS A 122 18.04 19.69 -14.97
C LYS A 122 17.17 20.90 -15.27
N TRP A 123 15.98 21.01 -14.68
CA TRP A 123 15.10 22.17 -14.77
C TRP A 123 15.28 23.17 -13.62
N GLY A 124 16.33 23.02 -12.82
CA GLY A 124 16.69 23.95 -11.75
C GLY A 124 16.04 23.68 -10.40
N TRP A 125 15.37 22.54 -10.23
CA TRP A 125 14.75 22.16 -8.95
C TRP A 125 15.78 21.65 -7.96
N SER A 126 15.63 22.02 -6.68
CA SER A 126 16.41 21.43 -5.58
C SER A 126 15.87 20.05 -5.18
N ASP A 127 16.61 19.33 -4.33
CA ASP A 127 16.10 18.07 -3.75
C ASP A 127 14.84 18.33 -2.90
N GLU A 128 14.80 19.46 -2.20
CA GLU A 128 13.65 19.89 -1.40
C GLU A 128 12.43 20.19 -2.26
N ASP A 129 12.59 20.84 -3.42
CA ASP A 129 11.49 21.11 -4.35
C ASP A 129 10.85 19.80 -4.85
N VAL A 130 11.69 18.81 -5.19
CA VAL A 130 11.22 17.50 -5.65
C VAL A 130 10.47 16.76 -4.55
N ILE A 131 10.99 16.79 -3.31
CA ILE A 131 10.33 16.18 -2.15
C ILE A 131 8.99 16.87 -1.88
N GLU A 132 8.95 18.20 -1.89
CA GLU A 132 7.72 18.96 -1.62
C GLU A 132 6.67 18.71 -2.69
N ALA A 133 7.04 18.68 -3.97
CA ALA A 133 6.10 18.33 -5.04
C ALA A 133 5.58 16.90 -4.90
N PHE A 134 6.45 15.94 -4.59
CA PHE A 134 6.03 14.56 -4.34
C PHE A 134 5.09 14.47 -3.15
N ARG A 135 5.30 15.26 -2.09
CA ARG A 135 4.41 15.31 -0.93
C ARG A 135 3.02 15.85 -1.27
N ARG A 136 2.97 16.89 -2.11
CA ARG A 136 1.71 17.53 -2.53
C ARG A 136 0.94 16.65 -3.51
N ASN A 137 1.63 16.03 -4.44
CA ASN A 137 1.04 15.17 -5.45
C ASN A 137 1.94 13.95 -5.72
N PRO A 138 1.73 12.84 -4.99
CA PRO A 138 2.59 11.67 -5.12
C PRO A 138 2.45 10.89 -6.45
N GLN A 139 1.36 11.08 -7.20
CA GLN A 139 1.07 10.32 -8.43
C GLN A 139 1.95 10.76 -9.61
#